data_AF-A0A7Y0AQR7-F1
#
_entry.id   AF-A0A7Y0AQR7-F1
#
_cell.length_a   1.000
_cell.length_b   1.000
_cell.length_c   1.000
_cell.angle_alpha   90.00
_cell.angle_beta   90.00
_cell.angle_gamma   90.00
#
_symmetry.space_group_name_H-M   'P 1'
#
loop_
_entity.id
_entity.type
_entity.pdbx_description
1 polymer ?
#
loop_
_entity_poly.entity_id
_entity_poly.type
_entity_poly.pdbx_seq_one_letter_code
_entity_poly.pdbx_strand_id
1 'polypeptide(L)'
;MKTPNYQKIYEDLIKFKGLEDYMTVPKLERSIDIIKFNKLISKQTVNEIVTRQGRSYDEDSILELLHYQIKYDMSNTQLALEFKLSRNTVARWKKIYNVK
;
A
#
# COMPACT_ATOMS: atom_id res chain seq x y z
N MET A 1 1.82 -19.44 32.41
CA MET A 1 1.58 -18.97 31.02
C MET A 1 2.88 -18.39 30.49
N LYS A 2 3.43 -18.92 29.39
CA LYS A 2 4.61 -18.32 28.76
C LYS A 2 4.16 -17.06 28.02
N THR A 3 4.54 -15.90 28.51
CA THR A 3 4.32 -14.64 27.80
C THR A 3 5.16 -14.67 26.52
N PRO A 4 4.56 -14.46 25.34
CA PRO A 4 5.33 -14.31 24.11
C PRO A 4 6.33 -13.17 24.25
N ASN A 5 7.57 -13.38 23.77
CA ASN A 5 8.55 -12.30 23.71
C ASN A 5 8.21 -11.40 22.51
N TYR A 6 7.31 -10.45 22.75
CA TYR A 6 6.83 -9.52 21.72
C TYR A 6 7.96 -8.73 21.07
N GLN A 7 9.00 -8.37 21.83
CA GLN A 7 10.14 -7.66 21.30
C GLN A 7 10.80 -8.45 20.16
N LYS A 8 11.12 -9.73 20.41
CA LYS A 8 11.74 -10.60 19.42
C LYS A 8 10.83 -10.84 18.19
N ILE A 9 9.53 -11.03 18.43
CA ILE A 9 8.54 -11.20 17.35
C ILE A 9 8.53 -9.99 16.42
N TYR A 10 8.56 -8.78 16.98
CA TYR A 10 8.58 -7.56 16.17
C TYR A 10 9.92 -7.28 15.51
N GLU A 11 11.04 -7.63 16.15
CA GLU A 11 12.37 -7.53 15.55
C GLU A 11 12.45 -8.40 14.28
N ASP A 12 12.00 -9.65 14.39
CA ASP A 12 11.91 -10.58 13.25
C ASP A 12 10.96 -10.04 12.16
N LEU A 13 9.84 -9.43 12.55
CA LEU A 13 8.86 -8.86 11.62
C LEU A 13 9.41 -7.63 10.87
N ILE A 14 10.13 -6.74 11.56
CA ILE A 14 10.78 -5.57 10.95
C ILE A 14 11.87 -6.01 9.98
N LYS A 15 12.69 -6.99 10.39
CA LYS A 15 13.74 -7.57 9.54
C LYS A 15 13.15 -8.24 8.29
N PHE A 16 12.10 -9.05 8.46
CA PHE A 16 11.41 -9.68 7.33
C PHE A 16 10.85 -8.65 6.34
N LYS A 17 10.41 -7.48 6.84
CA LYS A 17 9.88 -6.40 6.01
C LYS A 17 10.96 -5.45 5.45
N GLY A 18 12.23 -5.61 5.81
CA GLY A 18 13.30 -4.70 5.41
C GLY A 18 13.14 -3.28 5.97
N LEU A 19 12.50 -3.14 7.14
CA LEU A 19 12.25 -1.84 7.79
C LEU A 19 13.30 -1.50 8.86
N GLU A 20 14.38 -2.27 8.93
CA GLU A 20 15.41 -2.19 9.96
C GLU A 20 16.16 -0.84 9.97
N ASP A 21 16.29 -0.19 8.80
CA ASP A 21 16.92 1.13 8.68
C ASP A 21 16.02 2.29 9.13
N TYR A 22 14.70 2.07 9.20
CA TYR A 22 13.71 3.12 9.45
C TYR A 22 13.05 3.01 10.83
N MET A 23 13.15 1.84 11.46
CA MET A 23 12.35 1.55 12.65
C MET A 23 13.07 0.58 13.59
N THR A 24 13.16 0.97 14.86
CA THR A 24 13.67 0.12 15.94
C THR A 24 12.53 -0.31 16.86
N VAL A 25 12.56 -1.55 17.33
CA VAL A 25 11.59 -2.06 18.30
C VAL A 25 11.91 -1.49 19.69
N PRO A 26 11.00 -0.72 20.32
CA PRO A 26 11.18 -0.26 21.69
C PRO A 26 10.96 -1.42 22.67
N LYS A 27 11.33 -1.22 23.94
CA LYS A 27 10.98 -2.19 24.99
C LYS A 27 9.46 -2.28 25.15
N LEU A 28 8.91 -3.45 24.90
CA LEU A 28 7.47 -3.73 24.99
C LEU A 28 7.14 -4.46 26.29
N GLU A 29 7.25 -3.74 27.41
CA GLU A 29 7.03 -4.30 28.75
C GLU A 29 5.55 -4.27 29.17
N ARG A 30 4.75 -3.36 28.61
CA ARG A 30 3.33 -3.22 28.93
C ARG A 30 2.47 -3.51 27.71
N SER A 31 1.28 -4.07 27.94
CA SER A 31 0.29 -4.35 26.89
C SER A 31 -0.08 -3.11 26.07
N ILE A 32 -0.08 -1.93 26.69
CA ILE A 32 -0.35 -0.66 26.00
C ILE A 32 0.74 -0.31 24.99
N ASP A 33 2.00 -0.64 25.28
CA ASP A 33 3.13 -0.35 24.39
C ASP A 33 3.09 -1.30 23.19
N ILE A 34 2.72 -2.57 23.40
CA ILE A 34 2.48 -3.54 22.33
C ILE A 34 1.37 -3.06 21.39
N ILE A 35 0.25 -2.56 21.92
CA ILE A 35 -0.88 -2.07 21.12
C ILE A 35 -0.47 -0.83 20.32
N LYS A 36 0.23 0.12 20.94
CA LYS A 36 0.73 1.33 20.27
C LYS A 36 1.70 0.98 19.15
N PHE A 37 2.62 0.06 19.41
CA PHE A 37 3.63 -0.35 18.45
C PHE A 37 3.04 -1.12 17.27
N ASN A 38 2.09 -2.03 17.52
CA ASN A 38 1.32 -2.72 16.49
C ASN A 38 0.61 -1.71 15.56
N LYS A 39 -0.06 -0.70 16.15
CA LYS A 39 -0.71 0.36 15.39
C LYS A 39 0.28 1.19 14.56
N LEU A 40 1.51 1.39 15.06
CA LEU A 40 2.56 2.12 14.35
C LEU A 40 3.09 1.30 13.16
N ILE A 41 3.42 0.01 13.37
CA ILE A 41 3.79 -0.90 12.28
C ILE A 41 2.67 -0.98 11.23
N SER A 42 1.43 -1.14 11.65
CA SER A 42 0.29 -1.20 10.73
C SER A 42 0.19 0.09 9.88
N LYS A 43 0.31 1.27 10.49
CA LYS A 43 0.32 2.55 9.75
C LYS A 43 1.51 2.69 8.79
N GLN A 44 2.71 2.30 9.22
CA GLN A 44 3.90 2.35 8.38
C GLN A 44 3.77 1.40 7.18
N THR A 45 3.22 0.20 7.40
CA THR A 45 2.93 -0.77 6.34
C THR A 45 1.84 -0.30 5.37
N VAL A 46 0.86 0.49 5.84
CA VAL A 46 -0.26 0.99 5.03
C VAL A 46 0.11 2.24 4.23
N ASN A 47 1.12 3.04 4.62
CA ASN A 47 1.36 4.32 3.98
C ASN A 47 2.45 4.32 2.89
N GLU A 48 3.45 3.42 2.92
CA GLU A 48 4.56 3.47 1.95
C GLU A 48 4.53 2.38 0.88
N ILE A 49 3.94 1.21 1.17
CA ILE A 49 3.87 0.09 0.21
C ILE A 49 2.47 -0.03 -0.41
N VAL A 50 1.41 0.19 0.38
CA VAL A 50 0.02 0.03 -0.09
C VAL A 50 -0.41 1.14 -1.05
N THR A 51 0.18 2.34 -0.98
CA THR A 51 -0.17 3.44 -1.90
C THR A 51 0.33 3.24 -3.33
N ARG A 52 1.36 2.40 -3.56
CA ARG A 52 1.90 2.14 -4.91
C ARG A 52 1.59 0.75 -5.48
N GLN A 53 1.37 -0.26 -4.63
CA GLN A 53 1.19 -1.65 -5.08
C GLN A 53 -0.12 -2.31 -4.61
N GLY A 54 -0.90 -1.66 -3.73
CA GLY A 54 -1.98 -2.31 -2.99
C GLY A 54 -3.41 -2.03 -3.43
N ARG A 55 -3.64 -1.40 -4.59
CA ARG A 55 -4.97 -1.44 -5.21
C ARG A 55 -4.97 -2.54 -6.26
N SER A 56 -5.38 -3.74 -5.85
CA SER A 56 -5.75 -4.80 -6.78
C SER A 56 -7.02 -4.35 -7.50
N TYR A 57 -6.89 -3.52 -8.52
CA TYR A 57 -7.99 -3.25 -9.42
C TYR A 57 -8.30 -4.54 -10.17
N ASP A 58 -9.53 -5.03 -10.05
CA ASP A 58 -10.02 -6.07 -10.93
C ASP A 58 -10.11 -5.55 -12.37
N GLU A 59 -10.19 -6.48 -13.31
CA GLU A 59 -10.25 -6.17 -14.73
C GLU A 59 -11.45 -5.25 -15.05
N ASP A 60 -12.59 -5.50 -14.43
CA ASP A 60 -13.82 -4.71 -14.62
C ASP A 60 -13.63 -3.25 -14.18
N SER A 61 -13.02 -3.00 -13.01
CA SER A 61 -12.71 -1.64 -12.55
C SER A 61 -11.72 -0.93 -13.47
N ILE A 62 -10.73 -1.65 -14.01
CA ILE A 62 -9.76 -1.06 -14.94
C ILE A 62 -10.47 -0.63 -16.23
N LEU A 63 -11.32 -1.49 -16.79
CA LEU A 63 -12.07 -1.19 -18.01
C LEU A 63 -13.06 -0.03 -17.78
N GLU A 64 -13.74 0.02 -16.65
CA GLU A 64 -14.64 1.12 -16.29
C GLU A 64 -13.88 2.46 -16.20
N LEU A 65 -12.70 2.47 -15.57
CA LEU A 65 -11.84 3.66 -15.49
C LEU A 65 -11.35 4.13 -16.86
N LEU A 66 -10.99 3.20 -17.75
CA LEU A 66 -10.58 3.54 -19.12
C LEU A 66 -11.75 4.07 -19.96
N HIS A 67 -12.95 3.53 -19.79
CA HIS A 67 -14.15 4.06 -20.44
C HIS A 67 -14.56 5.42 -19.88
N TYR A 68 -14.42 5.62 -18.57
CA TYR A 68 -14.62 6.92 -17.93
C TYR A 68 -13.69 7.96 -18.54
N GLN A 69 -12.42 7.62 -18.76
CA GLN A 69 -11.46 8.49 -19.43
C GLN A 69 -11.96 8.98 -20.80
N ILE A 70 -12.45 8.06 -21.65
CA ILE A 70 -12.95 8.38 -22.99
C ILE A 70 -14.23 9.20 -22.91
N LYS A 71 -15.16 8.82 -22.02
CA LYS A 71 -16.45 9.48 -21.84
C LYS A 71 -16.32 10.96 -21.50
N TYR A 72 -15.29 11.32 -20.75
CA TYR A 72 -15.03 12.70 -20.30
C TYR A 72 -13.84 13.36 -20.99
N ASP A 73 -13.31 12.77 -22.07
CA ASP A 73 -12.16 13.26 -22.84
C ASP A 73 -10.95 13.66 -21.96
N MET A 74 -10.66 12.81 -20.96
CA MET A 74 -9.58 13.06 -20.00
C MET A 74 -8.23 12.57 -20.52
N SER A 75 -7.19 13.35 -20.26
CA SER A 75 -5.81 12.88 -20.43
C SER A 75 -5.42 11.84 -19.37
N ASN A 76 -4.40 11.02 -19.67
CA ASN A 76 -3.86 10.04 -18.72
C ASN A 76 -3.43 10.71 -17.39
N THR A 77 -2.98 11.97 -17.43
CA THR A 77 -2.58 12.72 -16.24
C THR A 77 -3.79 13.14 -15.41
N GLN A 78 -4.86 13.60 -16.05
CA GLN A 78 -6.10 14.00 -15.36
C GLN A 78 -6.77 12.80 -14.70
N LEU A 79 -6.93 11.68 -15.42
CA LEU A 79 -7.45 10.44 -14.86
C LEU A 79 -6.57 9.93 -13.71
N ALA A 80 -5.26 10.00 -13.88
CA ALA A 80 -4.33 9.58 -12.85
C ALA A 80 -4.44 10.45 -11.58
N LEU A 81 -4.64 11.76 -11.72
CA LEU A 81 -4.82 12.67 -10.60
C LEU A 81 -6.14 12.40 -9.85
N GLU A 82 -7.25 12.29 -10.59
CA GLU A 82 -8.59 11.98 -10.06
C GLU A 82 -8.59 10.69 -9.23
N PHE A 83 -8.02 9.61 -9.78
CA PHE A 83 -8.05 8.29 -9.15
C PHE A 83 -6.81 7.97 -8.31
N LYS A 84 -5.90 8.93 -8.12
CA LYS A 84 -4.62 8.76 -7.40
C LYS A 84 -3.79 7.59 -7.95
N LEU A 85 -3.76 7.46 -9.27
CA LEU A 85 -2.95 6.50 -10.03
C LEU A 85 -1.67 7.17 -10.53
N SER A 86 -0.72 6.39 -11.06
CA SER A 86 0.35 6.95 -11.86
C SER A 86 -0.09 7.06 -13.33
N ARG A 87 0.33 8.12 -14.04
CA ARG A 87 0.12 8.22 -15.50
C ARG A 87 0.65 7.01 -16.26
N ASN A 88 1.71 6.37 -15.74
CA ASN A 88 2.31 5.18 -16.32
C ASN A 88 1.44 3.94 -16.10
N THR A 89 0.70 3.87 -14.99
CA THR A 89 -0.30 2.82 -14.72
C THR A 89 -1.42 2.89 -15.75
N VAL A 90 -1.97 4.09 -15.99
CA VAL A 90 -3.02 4.30 -17.00
C VAL A 90 -2.51 3.94 -18.40
N ALA A 91 -1.30 4.39 -18.77
CA ALA A 91 -0.70 4.05 -20.05
C ALA A 91 -0.48 2.52 -20.21
N ARG A 92 -0.03 1.84 -19.15
CA ARG A 92 0.13 0.38 -19.13
C ARG A 92 -1.22 -0.33 -19.31
N TRP A 93 -2.27 0.11 -18.63
CA TRP A 93 -3.61 -0.46 -18.78
C TRP A 93 -4.16 -0.28 -20.19
N LYS A 94 -4.05 0.91 -20.79
CA LYS A 94 -4.44 1.12 -22.19
C LYS A 94 -3.73 0.15 -23.15
N LYS A 95 -2.46 -0.16 -22.90
CA LYS A 95 -1.70 -1.14 -23.69
C LYS A 95 -2.16 -2.58 -23.47
N ILE A 96 -2.44 -2.98 -22.22
CA ILE A 96 -2.88 -4.34 -21.87
C ILE A 96 -4.28 -4.62 -22.43
N TYR A 97 -5.21 -3.68 -22.24
CA TYR A 97 -6.61 -3.81 -22.62
C TYR A 97 -6.93 -3.28 -24.02
N ASN A 98 -5.91 -2.79 -24.74
CA ASN A 98 -5.99 -2.28 -26.11
C ASN A 98 -7.09 -1.21 -26.33
N VAL A 99 -7.34 -0.40 -25.30
CA VAL A 99 -8.31 0.70 -25.33
C VAL A 99 -7.65 1.94 -25.94
N LYS A 100 -8.21 2.43 -27.05
CA LYS A 100 -7.70 3.61 -27.78
C LYS A 100 -8.05 4.90 -27.07
#